data_AF-A0A7V9NHK2-F1
#
_entry.id   AF-A0A7V9NHK2-F1
#
_cell.length_a   1.000
_cell.length_b   1.000
_cell.length_c   1.000
_cell.angle_alpha   90.00
_cell.angle_beta   90.00
_cell.angle_gamma   90.00
#
_symmetry.space_group_name_H-M   'P 1'
#
loop_
_entity.id
_entity.type
_entity.pdbx_description
1 polymer ?
#
loop_
_entity_poly.entity_id
_entity_poly.type
_entity_poly.pdbx_seq_one_letter_code
_entity_poly.pdbx_strand_id
1 'polypeptide(L)'
;MARAAAMSDERFSEAADVLRAGVEAHAFPAACVEVGRHDGAIWNASFGGLTFDPLAPFATAGTIFDLASLTKVLATATLTMRALDTGR
;
A
#
# COMPACT_ATOMS: atom_id res chain seq x y z
N MET A 1 16.44 -10.67 -10.41
CA MET A 1 15.33 -9.98 -9.69
C MET A 1 15.64 -9.74 -8.21
N ALA A 2 16.05 -10.74 -7.42
CA ALA A 2 16.34 -10.59 -5.97
C ALA A 2 17.28 -9.43 -5.60
N ARG A 3 18.37 -9.21 -6.34
CA ARG A 3 19.32 -8.10 -6.09
C ARG A 3 18.72 -6.70 -6.33
N ALA A 4 17.77 -6.56 -7.26
CA ALA A 4 17.12 -5.29 -7.53
C ALA A 4 16.06 -4.95 -6.47
N ALA A 5 15.38 -5.98 -5.94
CA ALA A 5 14.42 -5.85 -4.83
C ALA A 5 15.13 -5.46 -3.50
N ALA A 6 16.27 -6.08 -3.21
CA ALA A 6 17.09 -5.68 -2.05
C ALA A 6 17.59 -4.24 -2.17
N MET A 7 18.09 -3.84 -3.35
CA MET A 7 18.52 -2.45 -3.61
C MET A 7 17.37 -1.42 -3.64
N SER A 8 16.12 -1.82 -3.88
CA SER A 8 14.96 -0.94 -3.64
C SER A 8 14.66 -0.84 -2.15
N ASP A 9 14.75 -1.91 -1.39
CA ASP A 9 14.53 -1.87 0.06
C ASP A 9 15.55 -0.95 0.76
N GLU A 10 16.83 -0.97 0.38
CA GLU A 10 17.82 -0.03 0.93
C GLU A 10 17.50 1.43 0.58
N ARG A 11 16.94 1.71 -0.60
CA ARG A 11 16.57 3.08 -1.01
C ARG A 11 15.37 3.63 -0.25
N PHE A 12 14.51 2.76 0.28
CA PHE A 12 13.31 3.13 1.03
C PHE A 12 13.40 2.71 2.50
N SER A 13 14.60 2.49 3.02
CA SER A 13 14.84 2.03 4.39
C SER A 13 14.24 2.95 5.45
N GLU A 14 14.41 4.27 5.30
CA GLU A 14 13.84 5.26 6.21
C GLU A 14 12.30 5.24 6.21
N ALA A 15 11.68 5.09 5.03
CA ALA A 15 10.22 4.95 4.93
C ALA A 15 9.74 3.62 5.56
N ALA A 16 10.49 2.54 5.38
CA ALA A 16 10.23 1.26 6.02
C ALA A 16 10.37 1.33 7.55
N ASP A 17 11.34 2.12 8.06
CA ASP A 17 11.51 2.37 9.49
C ASP A 17 10.32 3.14 10.08
N VAL A 18 9.81 4.16 9.38
CA VAL A 18 8.59 4.88 9.80
C VAL A 18 7.39 3.93 9.90
N LEU A 19 7.22 3.04 8.92
CA LEU A 19 6.11 2.08 8.91
C LEU A 19 6.24 1.06 10.04
N ARG A 20 7.45 0.51 10.27
CA ARG A 20 7.73 -0.38 11.42
C ARG A 20 7.46 0.33 12.74
N ALA A 21 7.97 1.54 12.92
CA ALA A 21 7.76 2.32 14.13
C ALA A 21 6.27 2.61 14.37
N GLY A 22 5.48 2.85 13.31
CA GLY A 22 4.03 3.00 13.40
C GLY A 22 3.31 1.74 13.90
N VAL A 23 3.73 0.56 13.43
CA VAL A 23 3.24 -0.74 13.93
C VAL A 23 3.63 -0.94 15.40
N GLU A 24 4.89 -0.72 15.75
CA GLU A 24 5.40 -0.86 17.12
C GLU A 24 4.71 0.09 18.11
N ALA A 25 4.41 1.31 17.67
CA ALA A 25 3.67 2.32 18.42
C ALA A 25 2.15 2.08 18.47
N HIS A 26 1.65 0.97 17.88
CA HIS A 26 0.23 0.65 17.76
C HIS A 26 -0.63 1.73 17.07
N ALA A 27 -0.05 2.52 16.16
CA ALA A 27 -0.82 3.49 15.37
C ALA A 27 -1.73 2.79 14.34
N PHE A 28 -1.28 1.64 13.82
CA PHE A 28 -2.03 0.74 12.96
C PHE A 28 -1.48 -0.68 13.08
N PRO A 29 -2.31 -1.73 12.91
CA PRO A 29 -1.85 -3.11 13.07
C PRO A 29 -1.05 -3.61 11.84
N ALA A 30 -1.41 -3.14 10.65
CA ALA A 30 -0.81 -3.53 9.38
C ALA A 30 -0.73 -2.37 8.39
N ALA A 31 0.21 -2.45 7.47
CA ALA A 31 0.32 -1.56 6.31
C ALA A 31 0.86 -2.32 5.09
N CYS A 32 0.41 -1.91 3.90
CA CYS A 32 1.01 -2.28 2.62
C CYS A 32 1.38 -1.02 1.85
N VAL A 33 2.51 -1.05 1.15
CA VAL A 33 3.05 0.08 0.42
C VAL A 33 3.51 -0.35 -0.96
N GLU A 34 3.23 0.49 -1.95
CA GLU A 34 3.79 0.39 -3.29
C GLU A 34 4.27 1.77 -3.75
N VAL A 35 5.48 1.81 -4.30
CA VAL A 35 6.07 3.01 -4.92
C VAL A 35 6.45 2.65 -6.34
N GLY A 36 6.02 3.46 -7.31
CA GLY A 36 6.24 3.22 -8.72
C GLY A 36 6.39 4.49 -9.54
N ARG A 37 6.66 4.29 -10.82
CA ARG A 37 6.64 5.30 -11.88
C ARG A 37 5.65 4.86 -12.95
N HIS A 38 5.48 5.68 -13.98
CA HIS A 38 4.60 5.36 -15.12
C HIS A 38 4.91 4.02 -15.82
N ASP A 39 6.14 3.52 -15.68
CA ASP A 39 6.68 2.31 -16.30
C ASP A 39 6.73 1.11 -15.35
N GLY A 40 6.25 1.26 -14.11
CA GLY A 40 6.02 0.14 -13.20
C GLY A 40 6.35 0.41 -11.73
N ALA A 41 6.10 -0.60 -10.90
CA ALA A 41 6.45 -0.61 -9.49
C ALA A 41 7.97 -0.75 -9.28
N ILE A 42 8.48 0.01 -8.32
CA ILE A 42 9.90 0.09 -7.94
C ILE A 42 10.11 -0.52 -6.54
N TRP A 43 9.13 -0.42 -5.66
CA TRP A 43 9.16 -0.99 -4.32
C TRP A 43 7.76 -1.42 -3.90
N ASN A 44 7.65 -2.59 -3.29
CA ASN A 44 6.42 -3.13 -2.73
C ASN A 44 6.79 -3.83 -1.42
N ALA A 45 6.10 -3.48 -0.33
CA ALA A 45 6.37 -4.00 1.00
C ALA A 45 5.11 -4.07 1.86
N SER A 46 5.14 -4.94 2.87
CA SER A 46 4.05 -5.12 3.84
C SER A 46 4.61 -5.22 5.25
N PHE A 47 3.86 -4.71 6.23
CA PHE A 47 4.26 -4.58 7.62
C PHE A 47 3.12 -5.00 8.54
N GLY A 48 3.45 -5.64 9.66
CA GLY A 48 2.50 -5.92 10.75
C GLY A 48 1.48 -7.03 10.47
N GLY A 49 0.56 -7.20 11.41
CA GLY A 49 -0.53 -8.20 11.40
C GLY A 49 -1.88 -7.56 11.09
N LEU A 50 -2.84 -8.31 10.55
CA LEU A 50 -4.13 -7.75 10.11
C LEU A 50 -4.95 -7.15 11.27
N THR A 51 -4.67 -7.53 12.50
CA THR A 51 -5.22 -6.94 13.72
C THR A 51 -4.11 -6.82 14.77
N PHE A 52 -4.39 -6.21 15.92
CA PHE A 52 -3.46 -6.15 17.05
C PHE A 52 -3.33 -7.48 17.81
N ASP A 53 -4.06 -8.53 17.41
CA ASP A 53 -3.92 -9.85 18.02
C ASP A 53 -2.53 -10.43 17.67
N PRO A 54 -1.74 -10.90 18.65
CA PRO A 54 -0.43 -11.52 18.40
C PRO A 54 -0.47 -12.74 17.45
N LEU A 55 -1.63 -13.38 17.30
CA LEU A 55 -1.86 -14.50 16.38
C LEU A 55 -2.51 -14.09 15.07
N ALA A 56 -2.72 -12.78 14.83
CA ALA A 56 -3.26 -12.29 13.57
C ALA A 56 -2.33 -12.67 12.40
N PRO A 57 -2.88 -13.06 11.24
CA PRO A 57 -2.09 -13.25 10.04
C PRO A 57 -1.29 -11.99 9.69
N PHE A 58 -0.08 -12.14 9.17
CA PHE A 58 0.70 -11.02 8.66
C PHE A 58 0.08 -10.43 7.40
N ALA A 59 0.22 -9.12 7.22
CA ALA A 59 -0.10 -8.47 5.96
C ALA A 59 0.84 -8.94 4.85
N THR A 60 0.31 -9.01 3.63
CA THR A 60 1.04 -9.37 2.42
C THR A 60 0.72 -8.36 1.32
N ALA A 61 1.51 -8.35 0.25
CA ALA A 61 1.26 -7.52 -0.92
C ALA A 61 -0.15 -7.74 -1.53
N GLY A 62 -0.74 -8.92 -1.31
CA GLY A 62 -2.09 -9.27 -1.77
C GLY A 62 -3.19 -9.05 -0.74
N THR A 63 -2.89 -8.53 0.45
CA THR A 63 -3.90 -8.23 1.46
C THR A 63 -4.80 -7.09 0.97
N ILE A 64 -6.11 -7.32 1.00
CA ILE A 64 -7.13 -6.34 0.59
C ILE A 64 -7.56 -5.53 1.81
N PHE A 65 -7.49 -4.20 1.69
CA PHE A 65 -7.99 -3.25 2.67
C PHE A 65 -9.18 -2.46 2.11
N ASP A 66 -10.07 -2.02 3.00
CA ASP A 66 -11.12 -1.05 2.65
C ASP A 66 -10.46 0.31 2.37
N LEU A 67 -10.70 0.86 1.17
CA LEU A 67 -10.12 2.14 0.75
C LEU A 67 -10.93 3.35 1.23
N ALA A 68 -12.11 3.12 1.81
CA ALA A 68 -13.01 4.10 2.36
C ALA A 68 -13.20 5.30 1.41
N SER A 69 -12.90 6.51 1.88
CA SER A 69 -13.09 7.73 1.09
C SER A 69 -12.22 7.82 -0.17
N LEU A 70 -11.13 7.05 -0.28
CA LEU A 70 -10.33 7.01 -1.50
C LEU A 70 -11.12 6.42 -2.68
N THR A 71 -12.16 5.62 -2.41
CA THR A 71 -13.14 5.15 -3.41
C THR A 71 -13.73 6.29 -4.23
N LYS A 72 -13.95 7.46 -3.61
CA LYS A 72 -14.54 8.63 -4.28
C LYS A 72 -13.70 9.09 -5.46
N VAL A 73 -12.38 9.18 -5.28
CA VAL A 73 -11.48 9.68 -6.32
C VAL A 73 -11.04 8.58 -7.29
N LEU A 74 -10.88 7.34 -6.82
CA LEU A 74 -10.42 6.24 -7.67
C LEU A 74 -11.54 5.63 -8.52
N ALA A 75 -12.75 5.52 -7.97
CA ALA A 75 -13.88 4.90 -8.65
C ALA A 75 -14.88 5.96 -9.11
N THR A 76 -15.53 6.66 -8.17
CA THR A 76 -16.66 7.55 -8.52
C THR A 76 -16.24 8.65 -9.49
N ALA A 77 -15.19 9.41 -9.17
CA ALA A 77 -14.72 10.49 -10.03
C ALA A 77 -14.24 9.97 -11.39
N THR A 78 -13.40 8.92 -11.43
CA THR A 78 -12.90 8.34 -12.68
C THR A 78 -14.03 7.83 -13.57
N LEU A 79 -15.03 7.13 -13.01
CA LEU A 79 -16.17 6.62 -13.77
C LEU A 79 -17.06 7.76 -14.28
N THR A 80 -17.32 8.78 -13.46
CA THR A 80 -18.07 9.96 -13.89
C THR A 80 -17.37 10.68 -15.04
N MET A 81 -16.06 10.92 -14.93
CA MET A 81 -15.31 11.58 -16.00
C MET A 81 -15.32 10.77 -17.30
N ARG A 82 -15.22 9.44 -17.21
CA ARG A 82 -15.37 8.56 -18.39
C ARG A 82 -16.77 8.55 -18.97
N ALA A 83 -17.81 8.66 -18.14
CA ALA A 83 -19.18 8.77 -18.61
C ALA A 83 -19.36 10.06 -19.42
N LEU A 84 -18.94 11.20 -18.85
CA LEU A 84 -18.96 12.51 -19.51
C LEU A 84 -18.19 12.50 -20.84
N ASP A 85 -16.98 11.94 -20.85
CA ASP A 85 -16.14 11.81 -22.05
C ASP A 85 -16.79 10.94 -23.14
N THR A 86 -17.59 9.94 -22.74
CA THR A 86 -18.31 9.05 -23.66
C THR A 86 -19.76 9.47 -23.94
N GLY A 87 -20.17 10.66 -23.50
CA GLY A 87 -21.53 11.19 -23.71
C GLY A 87 -22.64 10.46 -22.96
N ARG A 88 -22.33 9.84 -21.81
CA ARG A 88 -23.26 9.14 -20.92
C ARG A 88 -23.51 9.91 -19.63
#